data_AF-A0A381VRF4-F1
#
_entry.id   AF-A0A381VRF4-F1
#
_cell.length_a   1.000
_cell.length_b   1.000
_cell.length_c   1.000
_cell.angle_alpha   90.00
_cell.angle_beta   90.00
_cell.angle_gamma   90.00
#
_symmetry.space_group_name_H-M   'P 1'
#
loop_
_entity.id
_entity.type
_entity.pdbx_description
1 polymer ?
#
loop_
_entity_poly.entity_id
_entity_poly.type
_entity_poly.pdbx_seq_one_letter_code
_entity_poly.pdbx_strand_id
1 'polypeptide(L)'
;MAYSASNLYNHGTGYPGNAYYTYKSDTDTRETVMTAGYFNNSDDDLNLTADDTIFVVGDQGGYTLRVDAVSSGSVATELGTGSPIILSTHLLSIAGTASAWVVSPCDGVVSRLWTVIHGACGTDTTIGMEIGGTNVTDGSDADIITITASGSAAGNVDTGTADGANTITEGAAIEVTCGGEGSTASEATCLVEVLPA
;
A
#
# COMPACT_ATOMS: atom_id res chain seq x y z
N MET A 1 21.00 18.06 -10.71
CA MET A 1 21.25 16.61 -10.87
C MET A 1 21.88 16.15 -9.57
N ALA A 2 21.20 15.29 -8.82
CA ALA A 2 21.55 15.02 -7.42
C ALA A 2 22.00 13.58 -7.15
N TYR A 3 22.17 12.74 -8.19
CA TYR A 3 23.00 11.55 -8.07
C TYR A 3 24.17 11.61 -9.06
N SER A 4 25.32 11.11 -8.62
CA SER A 4 26.42 10.73 -9.50
C SER A 4 26.18 9.28 -9.91
N ALA A 5 26.42 8.92 -11.17
CA ALA A 5 26.36 7.52 -11.61
C ALA A 5 27.26 6.59 -10.78
N SER A 6 28.31 7.14 -10.15
CA SER A 6 29.15 6.42 -9.18
C SER A 6 28.42 5.92 -7.93
N ASN A 7 27.21 6.41 -7.66
CA ASN A 7 26.44 6.09 -6.46
C ASN A 7 25.28 5.12 -6.76
N LEU A 8 25.00 4.81 -8.03
CA LEU A 8 23.98 3.86 -8.46
C LEU A 8 24.65 2.63 -9.08
N TYR A 9 24.54 1.49 -8.41
CA TYR A 9 25.17 0.25 -8.81
C TYR A 9 24.13 -0.73 -9.33
N ASN A 10 24.28 -1.17 -10.58
CA ASN A 10 23.52 -2.29 -11.12
C ASN A 10 24.18 -3.60 -10.66
N HIS A 11 23.41 -4.50 -10.03
CA HIS A 11 23.92 -5.80 -9.57
C HIS A 11 23.88 -6.90 -10.62
N GLY A 12 23.33 -6.62 -11.82
CA GLY A 12 23.40 -7.49 -12.99
C GLY A 12 22.45 -8.70 -12.97
N THR A 13 22.16 -9.20 -14.18
CA THR A 13 21.33 -10.36 -14.58
C THR A 13 19.80 -10.21 -14.66
N GLY A 14 19.24 -9.04 -14.34
CA GLY A 14 17.83 -8.74 -14.62
C GLY A 14 17.54 -8.54 -16.11
N TYR A 15 16.38 -9.01 -16.58
CA TYR A 15 15.79 -8.50 -17.82
C TYR A 15 15.31 -7.06 -17.59
N PRO A 16 15.18 -6.22 -18.63
CA PRO A 16 14.49 -4.94 -18.51
C PRO A 16 13.13 -5.11 -17.82
N GLY A 17 12.87 -4.31 -16.78
CA GLY A 17 11.71 -4.40 -15.89
C GLY A 17 11.82 -5.44 -14.78
N ASN A 18 13.05 -5.90 -14.50
CA ASN A 18 13.36 -6.80 -13.39
C ASN A 18 14.84 -6.71 -12.98
N ALA A 19 15.49 -5.57 -13.25
CA ALA A 19 16.85 -5.32 -12.81
C ALA A 19 16.87 -4.77 -11.37
N TYR A 20 17.94 -5.10 -10.65
CA TYR A 20 18.12 -4.70 -9.25
C TYR A 20 19.32 -3.78 -9.12
N TYR A 21 19.08 -2.62 -8.51
CA TYR A 21 20.07 -1.58 -8.30
C TYR A 21 20.24 -1.29 -6.82
N THR A 22 21.42 -0.80 -6.43
CA THR A 22 21.62 -0.16 -5.14
C THR A 22 22.07 1.27 -5.34
N TYR A 23 21.31 2.21 -4.79
CA TYR A 23 21.72 3.59 -4.65
C TYR A 23 22.30 3.82 -3.26
N LYS A 24 23.47 4.46 -3.16
CA LYS A 24 24.06 4.82 -1.87
C LYS A 24 24.48 6.28 -1.82
N SER A 25 24.00 7.00 -0.81
CA SER A 25 24.42 8.37 -0.51
C SER A 25 24.36 8.63 0.98
N ASP A 26 25.38 9.31 1.51
CA ASP A 26 25.41 9.72 2.92
C ASP A 26 24.77 11.11 3.13
N THR A 27 24.28 11.75 2.06
CA THR A 27 23.76 13.14 2.10
C THR A 27 22.37 13.31 1.52
N ASP A 28 21.90 12.39 0.68
CA ASP A 28 20.60 12.52 0.05
C ASP A 28 19.49 12.02 0.95
N THR A 29 18.51 12.88 1.18
CA THR A 29 17.29 12.58 1.92
C THR A 29 16.31 11.79 1.07
N ARG A 30 15.37 11.08 1.70
CA ARG A 30 14.28 10.41 0.99
C ARG A 30 13.50 11.35 0.09
N GLU A 31 13.16 12.54 0.58
CA GLU A 31 12.43 13.55 -0.20
C GLU A 31 13.17 13.95 -1.48
N THR A 32 14.50 14.07 -1.40
CA THR A 32 15.34 14.41 -2.55
C THR A 32 15.37 13.26 -3.57
N VAL A 33 15.59 12.03 -3.10
CA VAL A 33 15.69 10.83 -3.97
C VAL A 33 14.36 10.51 -4.66
N MET A 34 13.23 10.75 -3.98
CA MET A 34 11.88 10.53 -4.52
C MET A 34 11.43 11.57 -5.55
N THR A 35 12.18 12.67 -5.72
CA THR A 35 11.82 13.70 -6.70
C THR A 35 11.95 13.16 -8.12
N ALA A 36 10.91 13.29 -8.95
CA ALA A 36 10.96 12.85 -10.34
C ALA A 36 12.16 13.47 -11.09
N GLY A 37 12.91 12.63 -11.82
CA GLY A 37 14.15 13.03 -12.48
C GLY A 37 15.36 13.15 -11.55
N TYR A 38 15.24 12.73 -10.28
CA TYR A 38 16.39 12.49 -9.43
C TYR A 38 17.28 11.44 -10.11
N PHE A 39 16.74 10.25 -10.38
CA PHE A 39 17.34 9.28 -11.30
C PHE A 39 17.06 9.69 -12.75
N ASN A 40 17.99 9.41 -13.65
CA ASN A 40 17.84 9.64 -15.09
C ASN A 40 18.31 8.44 -15.89
N ASN A 41 17.87 8.38 -17.14
CA ASN A 41 18.25 7.34 -18.11
C ASN A 41 19.06 7.96 -19.27
N SER A 42 19.80 9.04 -18.98
CA SER A 42 20.65 9.74 -19.96
C SER A 42 22.12 9.37 -19.85
N ASP A 43 22.48 8.58 -18.83
CA ASP A 43 23.81 8.00 -18.67
C ASP A 43 23.78 6.56 -19.21
N ASP A 44 24.52 6.31 -20.29
CA ASP A 44 24.39 5.14 -21.17
C ASP A 44 24.69 3.79 -20.48
N ASP A 45 25.26 3.82 -19.28
CA ASP A 45 25.63 2.62 -18.51
C ASP A 45 24.51 2.13 -17.56
N LEU A 46 23.42 2.91 -17.40
CA LEU A 46 22.32 2.62 -16.46
C LEU A 46 20.98 2.58 -17.20
N ASN A 47 20.64 1.44 -17.79
CA ASN A 47 19.38 1.22 -18.52
C ASN A 47 18.18 1.00 -17.59
N LEU A 48 17.79 2.02 -16.82
CA LEU A 48 16.58 1.93 -15.99
C LEU A 48 15.34 1.80 -16.89
N THR A 49 14.46 0.90 -16.51
CA THR A 49 13.20 0.60 -17.17
C THR A 49 12.08 0.49 -16.14
N ALA A 50 10.83 0.71 -16.55
CA ALA A 50 9.68 0.52 -15.68
C ALA A 50 9.72 -0.87 -15.04
N ASP A 51 9.36 -0.96 -13.76
CA ASP A 51 9.43 -2.15 -12.89
C ASP A 51 10.81 -2.53 -12.35
N ASP A 52 11.89 -1.86 -12.76
CA ASP A 52 13.18 -2.07 -12.11
C ASP A 52 13.15 -1.63 -10.64
N THR A 53 13.94 -2.30 -9.80
CA THR A 53 13.95 -2.07 -8.35
C THR A 53 15.26 -1.42 -7.91
N ILE A 54 15.17 -0.35 -7.12
CA ILE A 54 16.32 0.37 -6.57
C ILE A 54 16.26 0.28 -5.04
N PHE A 55 17.23 -0.40 -4.43
CA PHE A 55 17.44 -0.32 -2.98
C PHE A 55 18.27 0.93 -2.66
N VAL A 56 17.66 1.89 -1.98
CA VAL A 56 18.27 3.14 -1.57
C VAL A 56 18.82 3.02 -0.17
N VAL A 57 20.08 3.40 0.02
CA VAL A 57 20.73 3.64 1.31
C VAL A 57 21.05 5.14 1.38
N GLY A 58 20.15 5.91 1.99
CA GLY A 58 20.28 7.36 2.20
C GLY A 58 20.72 7.71 3.62
N ASP A 59 20.71 9.01 3.93
CA ASP A 59 21.02 9.53 5.29
C ASP A 59 19.95 9.16 6.35
N GLN A 60 18.76 8.79 5.88
CA GLN A 60 17.59 8.41 6.68
C GLN A 60 17.36 6.89 6.76
N GLY A 61 18.31 6.08 6.28
CA GLY A 61 18.23 4.62 6.29
C GLY A 61 17.94 4.00 4.93
N GLY A 62 17.56 2.71 4.95
CA GLY A 62 17.35 1.89 3.76
C GLY A 62 15.88 1.76 3.36
N TYR A 63 15.57 1.92 2.08
CA TYR A 63 14.22 1.68 1.52
C TYR A 63 14.30 1.23 0.06
N THR A 64 13.24 0.60 -0.43
CA THR A 64 13.17 0.09 -1.80
C THR A 64 12.23 0.95 -2.63
N LEU A 65 12.68 1.30 -3.83
CA LEU A 65 11.91 2.01 -4.85
C LEU A 65 11.66 1.14 -6.07
N ARG A 66 10.50 1.30 -6.70
CA ARG A 66 10.22 0.79 -8.05
C ARG A 66 10.38 1.95 -9.02
N VAL A 67 10.94 1.69 -10.19
CA VAL A 67 10.84 2.60 -11.32
C VAL A 67 9.42 2.53 -11.88
N ASP A 68 8.63 3.57 -11.64
CA ASP A 68 7.26 3.66 -12.14
C ASP A 68 7.25 3.96 -13.64
N ALA A 69 7.94 5.04 -14.04
CA ALA A 69 8.00 5.47 -15.44
C ALA A 69 9.37 6.00 -15.82
N VAL A 70 9.74 5.76 -17.09
CA VAL A 70 10.96 6.31 -17.68
C VAL A 70 10.61 7.17 -18.88
N SER A 71 11.03 8.43 -18.84
CA SER A 71 10.94 9.38 -19.93
C SER A 71 12.35 9.88 -20.31
N SER A 72 12.49 10.55 -21.46
CA SER A 72 13.79 11.03 -21.91
C SER A 72 14.42 11.97 -20.87
N GLY A 73 15.45 11.48 -20.17
CA GLY A 73 16.18 12.22 -19.14
C GLY A 73 15.52 12.30 -17.76
N SER A 74 14.41 11.60 -17.51
CA SER A 74 13.74 11.61 -16.20
C SER A 74 13.12 10.26 -15.86
N VAL A 75 13.43 9.77 -14.68
CA VAL A 75 12.84 8.56 -14.08
C VAL A 75 11.93 8.97 -12.93
N ALA A 76 10.70 8.46 -12.93
CA ALA A 76 9.78 8.51 -11.81
C ALA A 76 9.91 7.22 -11.00
N THR A 77 9.89 7.35 -9.68
CA THR A 77 10.02 6.23 -8.74
C THR A 77 8.96 6.30 -7.66
N GLU A 78 8.56 5.14 -7.16
CA GLU A 78 7.62 5.03 -6.04
C GLU A 78 8.15 4.08 -4.96
N LEU A 79 7.56 4.11 -3.77
CA LEU A 79 7.99 3.29 -2.63
C LEU A 79 7.38 1.88 -2.65
N GLY A 80 8.11 0.89 -2.11
CA GLY A 80 7.47 -0.30 -1.52
C GLY A 80 7.53 -1.62 -2.30
N THR A 81 8.08 -1.65 -3.51
CA THR A 81 8.20 -2.88 -4.33
C THR A 81 8.61 -4.13 -3.53
N GLY A 82 7.86 -5.21 -3.74
CA GLY A 82 8.19 -6.56 -3.30
C GLY A 82 7.85 -6.94 -1.85
N SER A 83 7.35 -6.02 -1.03
CA SER A 83 6.86 -6.34 0.33
C SER A 83 5.49 -5.72 0.61
N PRO A 84 4.52 -6.48 1.15
CA PRO A 84 3.24 -5.91 1.56
C PRO A 84 3.42 -4.79 2.58
N ILE A 85 2.68 -3.70 2.39
CA ILE A 85 2.58 -2.60 3.34
C ILE A 85 1.26 -2.77 4.09
N ILE A 86 1.32 -2.71 5.43
CA ILE A 86 0.13 -2.80 6.28
C ILE A 86 -0.21 -1.41 6.82
N LEU A 87 -1.38 -0.92 6.45
CA LEU A 87 -1.95 0.33 6.96
C LEU A 87 -2.95 0.02 8.07
N SER A 88 -2.92 0.80 9.15
CA SER A 88 -3.82 0.61 10.30
C SER A 88 -4.75 1.79 10.45
N THR A 89 -6.03 1.50 10.70
CA THR A 89 -7.04 2.49 11.04
C THR A 89 -8.01 1.92 12.07
N HIS A 90 -8.96 2.75 12.51
CA HIS A 90 -9.83 2.40 13.62
C HIS A 90 -11.26 2.88 13.38
N LEU A 91 -12.20 1.94 13.42
CA LEU A 91 -13.63 2.22 13.44
C LEU A 91 -14.08 2.41 14.88
N LEU A 92 -14.57 3.61 15.20
CA LEU A 92 -15.05 3.97 16.54
C LEU A 92 -16.34 3.25 16.95
N SER A 93 -17.04 2.65 16.00
CA SER A 93 -18.22 1.82 16.25
C SER A 93 -18.49 0.95 15.03
N ILE A 94 -18.81 -0.32 15.26
CA ILE A 94 -19.37 -1.25 14.27
C ILE A 94 -20.89 -1.45 14.43
N ALA A 95 -21.50 -0.71 15.36
CA ALA A 95 -22.92 -0.78 15.70
C ALA A 95 -23.83 0.09 14.83
N GLY A 96 -23.22 0.99 14.08
CA GLY A 96 -23.86 1.94 13.17
C GLY A 96 -22.90 2.23 12.01
N THR A 97 -23.41 2.77 10.92
CA THR A 97 -22.60 3.04 9.72
C THR A 97 -21.42 3.92 10.10
N ALA A 98 -20.21 3.50 9.74
CA ALA A 98 -18.99 4.21 10.08
C ALA A 98 -17.97 4.08 8.96
N SER A 99 -17.06 5.04 8.91
CA SER A 99 -15.97 5.08 7.95
C SER A 99 -14.69 5.57 8.62
N ALA A 100 -13.57 5.04 8.16
CA ALA A 100 -12.25 5.53 8.52
C ALA A 100 -11.34 5.48 7.29
N TRP A 101 -10.38 6.40 7.19
CA TRP A 101 -9.55 6.55 6.00
C TRP A 101 -8.07 6.33 6.32
N VAL A 102 -7.37 5.73 5.36
CA VAL A 102 -5.91 5.71 5.27
C VAL A 102 -5.50 6.20 3.88
N VAL A 103 -4.22 6.53 3.72
CA VAL A 103 -3.66 6.98 2.44
C VAL A 103 -2.70 5.91 1.93
N SER A 104 -2.82 5.54 0.66
CA SER A 104 -1.88 4.61 0.03
C SER A 104 -0.50 5.26 -0.10
N PRO A 105 0.57 4.58 0.34
CA PRO A 105 1.93 5.10 0.21
C PRO A 105 2.59 4.78 -1.14
N CYS A 106 1.91 4.04 -2.02
CA CYS A 106 2.42 3.58 -3.31
C CYS A 106 1.27 3.27 -4.27
N ASP A 107 1.56 3.13 -5.57
CA ASP A 107 0.69 2.43 -6.50
C ASP A 107 0.69 0.93 -6.17
N GLY A 108 -0.38 0.23 -6.54
CA GLY A 108 -0.48 -1.20 -6.26
C GLY A 108 -1.89 -1.74 -6.28
N VAL A 109 -2.08 -2.80 -5.49
CA VAL A 109 -3.39 -3.40 -5.25
C VAL A 109 -3.63 -3.58 -3.75
N VAL A 110 -4.84 -3.30 -3.31
CA VAL A 110 -5.32 -3.70 -1.99
C VAL A 110 -5.68 -5.18 -2.06
N SER A 111 -5.03 -6.03 -1.26
CA SER A 111 -5.20 -7.50 -1.35
C SER A 111 -6.01 -8.08 -0.22
N ARG A 112 -5.97 -7.47 0.97
CA ARG A 112 -6.60 -8.01 2.18
C ARG A 112 -7.04 -6.93 3.14
N LEU A 113 -8.05 -7.29 3.90
CA LEU A 113 -8.52 -6.57 5.08
C LEU A 113 -8.51 -7.53 6.27
N TRP A 114 -8.09 -7.03 7.42
CA TRP A 114 -8.31 -7.69 8.70
C TRP A 114 -8.98 -6.75 9.68
N THR A 115 -9.73 -7.33 10.60
CA THR A 115 -10.26 -6.63 11.75
C THR A 115 -9.87 -7.31 13.04
N VAL A 116 -9.76 -6.53 14.10
CA VAL A 116 -9.80 -7.02 15.47
C VAL A 116 -10.87 -6.25 16.21
N ILE A 117 -11.94 -6.93 16.62
CA ILE A 117 -13.05 -6.29 17.35
C ILE A 117 -12.71 -6.15 18.83
N HIS A 118 -13.18 -5.08 19.46
CA HIS A 118 -12.91 -4.75 20.87
C HIS A 118 -14.08 -5.08 21.80
N GLY A 119 -15.10 -5.76 21.28
CA GLY A 119 -16.28 -6.20 22.02
C GLY A 119 -17.09 -7.18 21.18
N ALA A 120 -18.16 -7.73 21.78
CA ALA A 120 -19.08 -8.58 21.05
C ALA A 120 -20.00 -7.75 20.15
N CYS A 121 -20.29 -8.30 18.97
CA CYS A 121 -21.29 -7.80 18.05
C CYS A 121 -22.64 -8.45 18.36
N GLY A 122 -23.70 -7.65 18.49
CA GLY A 122 -25.03 -8.14 18.85
C GLY A 122 -25.81 -8.69 17.66
N THR A 123 -25.51 -8.22 16.45
CA THR A 123 -26.04 -8.69 15.16
C THR A 123 -24.89 -8.72 14.15
N ASP A 124 -24.98 -9.56 13.13
CA ASP A 124 -23.95 -9.61 12.09
C ASP A 124 -23.77 -8.21 11.48
N THR A 125 -22.52 -7.82 11.21
CA THR A 125 -22.19 -6.53 10.59
C THR A 125 -21.11 -6.75 9.54
N THR A 126 -21.05 -5.89 8.54
CA THR A 126 -20.08 -6.01 7.45
C THR A 126 -19.05 -4.91 7.49
N ILE A 127 -17.83 -5.24 7.07
CA ILE A 127 -16.75 -4.28 6.84
C ILE A 127 -16.32 -4.39 5.38
N GLY A 128 -16.26 -3.25 4.71
CA GLY A 128 -15.86 -3.12 3.31
C GLY A 128 -14.68 -2.16 3.15
N MET A 129 -14.29 -1.96 1.89
CA MET A 129 -13.33 -0.91 1.52
C MET A 129 -13.80 -0.18 0.27
N GLU A 130 -13.44 1.11 0.18
CA GLU A 130 -13.64 1.90 -1.03
C GLU A 130 -12.35 2.61 -1.44
N ILE A 131 -12.14 2.70 -2.75
CA ILE A 131 -11.07 3.49 -3.37
C ILE A 131 -11.73 4.58 -4.20
N GLY A 132 -11.56 5.84 -3.79
CA GLY A 132 -12.17 6.98 -4.48
C GLY A 132 -13.70 6.89 -4.60
N GLY A 133 -14.38 6.26 -3.62
CA GLY A 133 -15.82 6.04 -3.63
C GLY A 133 -16.30 4.85 -4.48
N THR A 134 -15.38 4.02 -4.98
CA THR A 134 -15.71 2.75 -5.64
C THR A 134 -15.44 1.59 -4.69
N ASN A 135 -16.42 0.74 -4.48
CA ASN A 135 -16.28 -0.43 -3.61
C ASN A 135 -15.21 -1.38 -4.16
N VAL A 136 -14.25 -1.71 -3.30
CA VAL A 136 -13.38 -2.87 -3.46
C VAL A 136 -14.24 -4.11 -3.18
N THR A 137 -14.00 -5.20 -3.91
CA THR A 137 -14.82 -6.41 -3.78
C THR A 137 -14.04 -7.67 -3.45
N ASP A 138 -14.73 -8.63 -2.82
CA ASP A 138 -14.38 -10.05 -2.72
C ASP A 138 -15.42 -10.86 -3.51
N GLY A 139 -15.05 -11.47 -4.64
CA GLY A 139 -15.97 -12.29 -5.42
C GLY A 139 -17.21 -11.53 -5.94
N SER A 140 -17.07 -10.22 -6.21
CA SER A 140 -18.13 -9.25 -6.57
C SER A 140 -18.96 -8.70 -5.40
N ASP A 141 -18.70 -9.10 -4.15
CA ASP A 141 -19.35 -8.54 -2.96
C ASP A 141 -18.55 -7.35 -2.42
N ALA A 142 -19.21 -6.26 -2.01
CA ALA A 142 -18.58 -5.11 -1.38
C ALA A 142 -18.29 -5.33 0.11
N ASP A 143 -18.97 -6.32 0.72
CA ASP A 143 -18.80 -6.71 2.11
C ASP A 143 -17.64 -7.70 2.23
N ILE A 144 -16.42 -7.17 2.30
CA ILE A 144 -15.17 -7.96 2.31
C ILE A 144 -15.06 -8.85 3.56
N ILE A 145 -15.57 -8.38 4.71
CA ILE A 145 -15.64 -9.14 5.96
C ILE A 145 -17.07 -9.11 6.48
N THR A 146 -17.58 -10.27 6.87
CA THR A 146 -18.76 -10.37 7.74
C THR A 146 -18.33 -10.75 9.15
N ILE A 147 -18.51 -9.83 10.09
CA ILE A 147 -18.33 -10.10 11.53
C ILE A 147 -19.60 -10.76 12.03
N THR A 148 -19.52 -12.05 12.32
CA THR A 148 -20.66 -12.84 12.80
C THR A 148 -20.92 -12.56 14.27
N ALA A 149 -22.13 -12.19 14.66
CA ALA A 149 -22.51 -11.93 16.04
C ALA A 149 -22.32 -13.15 16.95
N SER A 150 -22.72 -14.31 16.44
CA SER A 150 -22.61 -15.57 17.18
C SER A 150 -21.15 -15.90 17.47
N GLY A 151 -20.79 -15.86 18.76
CA GLY A 151 -19.44 -16.19 19.23
C GLY A 151 -18.44 -15.03 19.12
N SER A 152 -18.88 -13.83 18.71
CA SER A 152 -18.05 -12.63 18.73
C SER A 152 -17.73 -12.18 20.16
N ALA A 153 -16.52 -11.70 20.35
CA ALA A 153 -15.96 -11.19 21.59
C ALA A 153 -14.74 -10.31 21.27
N ALA A 154 -14.34 -9.50 22.24
CA ALA A 154 -13.11 -8.72 22.13
C ALA A 154 -11.90 -9.61 21.82
N GLY A 155 -11.09 -9.19 20.85
CA GLY A 155 -9.91 -9.93 20.37
C GLY A 155 -10.21 -10.97 19.29
N ASN A 156 -11.46 -11.16 18.87
CA ASN A 156 -11.73 -11.90 17.64
C ASN A 156 -11.13 -11.19 16.44
N VAL A 157 -10.55 -12.00 15.55
CA VAL A 157 -9.91 -11.55 14.32
C VAL A 157 -10.74 -12.07 13.16
N ASP A 158 -11.10 -11.18 12.26
CA ASP A 158 -11.78 -11.52 11.01
C ASP A 158 -10.88 -11.12 9.83
N THR A 159 -11.03 -11.83 8.72
CA THR A 159 -10.14 -11.70 7.56
C THR A 159 -10.96 -11.72 6.29
N GLY A 160 -10.65 -10.84 5.34
CA GLY A 160 -11.26 -10.82 4.02
C GLY A 160 -10.22 -10.60 2.93
N THR A 161 -10.55 -11.03 1.72
CA THR A 161 -9.71 -10.88 0.53
C THR A 161 -10.29 -9.84 -0.41
N ALA A 162 -9.45 -9.15 -1.16
CA ALA A 162 -9.88 -8.21 -2.18
C ALA A 162 -9.38 -8.69 -3.55
N ASP A 163 -10.31 -8.89 -4.49
CA ASP A 163 -10.03 -9.43 -5.82
C ASP A 163 -10.60 -8.59 -6.97
N GLY A 164 -11.41 -7.56 -6.67
CA GLY A 164 -12.01 -6.68 -7.66
C GLY A 164 -12.01 -5.21 -7.24
N ALA A 165 -11.93 -4.32 -8.24
CA ALA A 165 -11.86 -2.85 -8.07
C ALA A 165 -10.82 -2.39 -7.03
N ASN A 166 -9.72 -3.13 -6.91
CA ASN A 166 -8.76 -3.01 -5.81
C ASN A 166 -7.43 -2.36 -6.21
N THR A 167 -7.30 -1.87 -7.44
CA THR A 167 -6.13 -1.11 -7.88
C THR A 167 -6.13 0.27 -7.20
N ILE A 168 -4.97 0.67 -6.69
CA ILE A 168 -4.79 1.92 -5.95
C ILE A 168 -3.60 2.68 -6.52
N THR A 169 -3.66 4.01 -6.46
CA THR A 169 -2.52 4.88 -6.80
C THR A 169 -1.91 5.50 -5.53
N GLU A 170 -0.64 5.86 -5.57
CA GLU A 170 0.05 6.58 -4.51
C GLU A 170 -0.73 7.85 -4.14
N GLY A 171 -0.86 8.08 -2.83
CA GLY A 171 -1.56 9.24 -2.29
C GLY A 171 -3.09 9.16 -2.35
N ALA A 172 -3.68 8.14 -3.00
CA ALA A 172 -5.12 7.96 -3.00
C ALA A 172 -5.63 7.51 -1.62
N ALA A 173 -6.83 7.96 -1.29
CA ALA A 173 -7.50 7.55 -0.05
C ALA A 173 -8.11 6.15 -0.21
N ILE A 174 -7.90 5.33 0.80
CA ILE A 174 -8.60 4.06 1.01
C ILE A 174 -9.53 4.27 2.20
N GLU A 175 -10.83 4.09 1.96
CA GLU A 175 -11.84 4.10 3.00
C GLU A 175 -12.08 2.68 3.49
N VAL A 176 -12.11 2.47 4.79
CA VAL A 176 -12.66 1.27 5.43
C VAL A 176 -14.06 1.62 5.90
N THR A 177 -15.05 0.90 5.41
CA THR A 177 -16.48 1.14 5.67
C THR A 177 -17.04 0.08 6.59
N CYS A 178 -18.09 0.42 7.35
CA CYS A 178 -18.89 -0.51 8.13
C CYS A 178 -20.37 -0.33 7.80
N GLY A 179 -21.07 -1.44 7.51
CA GLY A 179 -22.51 -1.47 7.27
C GLY A 179 -23.33 -1.00 8.47
N GLY A 180 -22.83 -1.25 9.69
CA GLY A 180 -23.38 -0.68 10.90
C GLY A 180 -24.57 -1.42 11.49
N GLU A 181 -24.70 -2.70 11.18
CA GLU A 181 -25.78 -3.55 11.70
C GLU A 181 -25.46 -4.11 13.09
N GLY A 182 -24.24 -3.90 13.60
CA GLY A 182 -23.69 -4.62 14.75
C GLY A 182 -24.45 -4.48 16.07
N SER A 183 -25.34 -3.50 16.19
CA SER A 183 -26.32 -3.27 17.28
C SER A 183 -25.78 -3.01 18.69
N THR A 184 -24.57 -3.46 19.04
CA THR A 184 -23.83 -3.11 20.27
C THR A 184 -22.63 -2.26 19.93
N ALA A 185 -22.45 -1.15 20.67
CA ALA A 185 -21.26 -0.31 20.54
C ALA A 185 -19.99 -1.15 20.81
N SER A 186 -19.30 -1.50 19.73
CA SER A 186 -18.02 -2.18 19.72
C SER A 186 -17.14 -1.50 18.69
N GLU A 187 -15.86 -1.38 19.00
CA GLU A 187 -14.86 -0.76 18.14
C GLU A 187 -14.12 -1.84 17.34
N ALA A 188 -13.49 -1.46 16.22
CA ALA A 188 -12.64 -2.36 15.44
C ALA A 188 -11.35 -1.68 14.99
N THR A 189 -10.22 -2.33 15.29
CA THR A 189 -8.95 -2.02 14.63
C THR A 189 -8.96 -2.70 13.26
N CYS A 190 -8.70 -1.95 12.21
CA CYS A 190 -8.71 -2.44 10.83
C CYS A 190 -7.29 -2.36 10.25
N LEU A 191 -6.88 -3.40 9.54
CA LEU A 191 -5.58 -3.49 8.87
C LEU A 191 -5.81 -3.72 7.38
N VAL A 192 -5.23 -2.88 6.54
CA VAL A 192 -5.32 -2.99 5.08
C VAL A 192 -3.96 -3.39 4.52
N GLU A 193 -3.92 -4.46 3.73
CA GLU A 193 -2.73 -4.86 2.97
C GLU A 193 -2.72 -4.18 1.62
N VAL A 194 -1.66 -3.41 1.36
CA VAL A 194 -1.33 -2.90 0.03
C VAL A 194 -0.14 -3.69 -0.48
N LEU A 195 -0.30 -4.34 -1.64
CA LEU A 195 0.79 -4.93 -2.39
C LEU A 195 1.29 -3.87 -3.39
N PRO A 196 2.51 -3.36 -3.21
CA PRO A 196 3.06 -2.39 -4.15
C PRO A 196 3.21 -3.03 -5.53
N ALA A 197 2.85 -2.28 -6.57
CA ALA A 197 3.03 -2.71 -7.96
C ALA A 197 4.52 -2.86 -8.31
#